data_AF-A0A1V2H6F1-F1
#
_entry.id   AF-A0A1V2H6F1-F1
#
_cell.length_a   1.000
_cell.length_b   1.000
_cell.length_c   1.000
_cell.angle_alpha   90.00
_cell.angle_beta   90.00
_cell.angle_gamma   90.00
#
_symmetry.space_group_name_H-M   'P 1'
#
loop_
_entity.id
_entity.type
_entity.pdbx_description
1 polymer ?
#
loop_
_entity_poly.entity_id
_entity_poly.type
_entity_poly.pdbx_seq_one_letter_code
_entity_poly.pdbx_strand_id
1 'polypeptide(L)'
;MNSMARKKLYTDFDRMIHTGDPLAALDRELLGKSARLHIPLRDVPDMDRIATILFVLAGRLRVLSKDKNRDFSVLFSARQAIVLANAQIRSKPRLGKDSRL
;
A
#
# COMPACT_ATOMS: atom_id res chain seq x y z
N MET A 1 -34.57 -0.23 11.55
CA MET A 1 -33.52 -0.78 10.65
C MET A 1 -33.93 -2.19 10.24
N ASN A 2 -34.28 -2.40 8.97
CA ASN A 2 -34.95 -3.63 8.49
C ASN A 2 -34.02 -4.84 8.41
N SER A 3 -34.47 -6.00 8.92
CA SER A 3 -33.68 -7.25 8.98
C SER A 3 -33.29 -7.81 7.60
N MET A 4 -33.96 -7.39 6.52
CA MET A 4 -33.60 -7.73 5.13
C MET A 4 -32.24 -7.19 4.71
N ALA A 5 -31.85 -5.99 5.18
CA ALA A 5 -30.56 -5.39 4.82
C ALA A 5 -29.38 -6.15 5.46
N ARG A 6 -29.58 -6.71 6.66
CA ARG A 6 -28.59 -7.58 7.31
C ARG A 6 -28.47 -8.92 6.59
N LYS A 7 -29.59 -9.54 6.20
CA LYS A 7 -29.55 -10.81 5.44
C LYS A 7 -28.80 -10.68 4.12
N LYS A 8 -28.96 -9.56 3.40
CA LYS A 8 -28.28 -9.31 2.12
C LYS A 8 -26.76 -9.24 2.26
N LEU A 9 -26.27 -8.56 3.30
CA LEU A 9 -24.84 -8.50 3.64
C LEU A 9 -24.27 -9.90 3.90
N TYR A 10 -24.93 -10.73 4.72
CA TYR A 10 -24.45 -12.10 4.99
C TYR A 10 -24.45 -13.00 3.75
N THR A 11 -25.45 -12.90 2.87
CA THR A 11 -25.47 -13.66 1.60
C THR A 11 -24.40 -13.22 0.61
N ASP A 12 -24.04 -11.93 0.59
CA ASP A 12 -22.94 -11.43 -0.24
C ASP A 12 -21.57 -11.90 0.32
N PHE A 13 -21.42 -11.95 1.65
CA PHE A 13 -20.24 -12.52 2.31
C PHE A 13 -20.10 -14.03 2.08
N ASP A 14 -21.18 -14.80 2.14
CA ASP A 14 -21.15 -16.25 1.88
C ASP A 14 -20.88 -16.56 0.40
N ARG A 15 -21.39 -15.76 -0.55
CA ARG A 15 -21.01 -15.86 -1.97
C ARG A 15 -19.51 -15.65 -2.17
N MET A 16 -18.92 -14.65 -1.50
CA MET A 16 -17.47 -14.36 -1.59
C MET A 16 -16.57 -15.47 -1.02
N ILE A 17 -17.08 -16.31 -0.12
CA ILE A 17 -16.32 -17.43 0.46
C ILE A 17 -16.27 -18.63 -0.51
N HIS A 18 -17.32 -18.83 -1.31
CA HIS A 18 -17.51 -20.05 -2.11
C HIS A 18 -17.13 -19.96 -3.60
N THR A 19 -17.01 -18.76 -4.19
CA THR A 19 -16.79 -18.63 -5.65
C THR A 19 -15.35 -18.72 -6.12
N GLY A 20 -14.34 -18.72 -5.23
CA GLY A 20 -12.93 -18.72 -5.66
C GLY A 20 -12.58 -17.49 -6.51
N ASP A 21 -13.30 -16.39 -6.32
CA ASP A 21 -13.15 -15.16 -7.10
C ASP A 21 -11.77 -14.53 -6.81
N PRO A 22 -10.87 -14.45 -7.80
CA PRO A 22 -9.54 -13.86 -7.62
C PRO A 22 -9.62 -12.40 -7.19
N LEU A 23 -10.71 -11.68 -7.49
CA LEU A 23 -10.92 -10.31 -7.02
C LEU A 23 -11.29 -10.27 -5.54
N ALA A 24 -12.10 -11.20 -5.04
CA ALA A 24 -12.41 -11.30 -3.61
C ALA A 24 -11.20 -11.76 -2.78
N ALA A 25 -10.34 -12.61 -3.35
CA ALA A 25 -9.05 -12.98 -2.76
C ALA A 25 -8.07 -11.78 -2.74
N LEU A 26 -8.02 -11.00 -3.82
CA LEU A 26 -7.25 -9.77 -3.91
C LEU A 26 -7.76 -8.73 -2.89
N ASP A 27 -9.07 -8.53 -2.77
CA ASP A 27 -9.67 -7.61 -1.79
C ASP A 27 -9.38 -8.05 -0.34
N ARG A 28 -9.46 -9.35 -0.04
CA ARG A 28 -9.00 -9.90 1.25
C ARG A 28 -7.51 -9.71 1.46
N GLU A 29 -6.69 -9.79 0.42
CA GLU A 29 -5.26 -9.59 0.54
C GLU A 29 -4.90 -8.10 0.73
N LEU A 30 -5.63 -7.20 0.07
CA LEU A 30 -5.51 -5.75 0.19
C LEU A 30 -5.97 -5.26 1.57
N LEU A 31 -7.09 -5.78 2.08
CA LEU A 31 -7.62 -5.44 3.41
C LEU A 31 -6.95 -6.20 4.54
N GLY A 32 -6.54 -7.45 4.32
CA GLY A 32 -6.06 -8.38 5.35
C GLY A 32 -4.54 -8.39 5.54
N LYS A 33 -3.74 -8.05 4.52
CA LYS A 33 -2.27 -7.92 4.65
C LYS A 33 -1.86 -6.46 4.65
N SER A 34 -1.75 -5.88 5.86
CA SER A 34 -1.12 -4.59 6.09
C SER A 34 0.20 -4.48 5.31
N ALA A 35 0.32 -3.53 4.38
CA ALA A 35 1.58 -3.28 3.71
C ALA A 35 2.59 -2.74 4.74
N ARG A 36 3.74 -3.39 4.87
CA ARG A 36 4.79 -3.00 5.83
C ARG A 36 5.96 -2.38 5.10
N LEU A 37 6.48 -1.28 5.65
CA LEU A 37 7.74 -0.67 5.24
C LEU A 37 8.85 -1.23 6.14
N HIS A 38 9.93 -1.71 5.53
CA HIS A 38 11.13 -2.12 6.25
C HIS A 38 12.24 -1.10 5.99
N ILE A 39 12.70 -0.45 7.06
CA ILE A 39 13.73 0.60 7.01
C ILE A 39 15.06 -0.01 7.46
N PRO A 40 16.01 -0.27 6.55
CA PRO A 40 17.36 -0.69 6.92
C PRO A 40 18.14 0.53 7.43
N LEU A 41 18.72 0.42 8.63
CA LEU A 41 19.59 1.46 9.20
C LEU A 41 21.04 1.10 8.84
N ARG A 42 21.57 1.71 7.77
CA ARG A 42 22.93 1.42 7.27
C ARG A 42 23.91 2.52 7.63
N ASP A 43 23.66 3.74 7.16
CA ASP A 43 24.51 4.92 7.35
C ASP A 43 23.69 6.22 7.29
N VAL A 44 24.29 7.34 7.69
CA VAL A 44 23.64 8.67 7.76
C VAL A 44 23.19 9.18 6.38
N PRO A 45 23.99 9.07 5.29
CA PRO A 45 23.51 9.42 3.95
C PRO A 45 22.30 8.60 3.47
N ASP A 46 22.24 7.30 3.77
CA ASP A 46 21.09 6.45 3.44
C ASP A 46 19.86 6.87 4.27
N MET A 47 20.02 7.41 5.49
CA MET A 47 18.90 7.97 6.26
C MET A 47 18.24 9.17 5.58
N ASP A 48 19.01 10.11 5.03
CA ASP A 48 18.46 11.27 4.31
C ASP A 48 17.69 10.84 3.04
N ARG A 49 18.27 9.88 2.31
CA ARG A 49 17.61 9.25 1.17
C ARG A 49 16.31 8.57 1.57
N ILE A 50 16.30 7.79 2.64
CA ILE A 50 15.10 7.11 3.15
C ILE A 50 14.04 8.13 3.57
N ALA A 51 14.44 9.21 4.25
CA ALA A 51 13.53 10.30 4.64
C ALA A 51 12.86 10.93 3.41
N THR A 52 13.62 11.18 2.34
CA THR A 52 13.09 11.69 1.08
C THR A 52 12.05 10.74 0.47
N ILE A 53 12.34 9.43 0.44
CA ILE A 53 11.39 8.43 -0.08
C ILE A 53 10.09 8.41 0.73
N LEU A 54 10.20 8.46 2.07
CA LEU A 54 9.04 8.50 2.97
C LEU A 54 8.23 9.79 2.80
N PHE A 55 8.89 10.93 2.58
CA PHE A 55 8.21 12.20 2.32
C PHE A 55 7.38 12.15 1.02
N VAL A 56 7.95 11.62 -0.06
CA VAL A 56 7.23 11.43 -1.33
C VAL A 56 6.05 10.47 -1.16
N LEU A 57 6.24 9.36 -0.43
CA LEU A 57 5.17 8.42 -0.12
C LEU A 57 4.03 9.11 0.65
N ALA A 58 4.36 9.86 1.70
CA ALA A 58 3.39 10.60 2.50
C ALA A 58 2.58 11.60 1.64
N GLY A 59 3.25 12.31 0.73
CA GLY A 59 2.59 13.19 -0.23
C GLY A 59 1.57 12.45 -1.11
N ARG A 60 1.96 11.28 -1.67
CA ARG A 60 1.06 10.45 -2.49
C ARG A 60 -0.14 9.94 -1.69
N LEU A 61 0.09 9.41 -0.49
CA LEU A 61 -0.99 8.92 0.37
C LEU A 61 -1.95 10.03 0.79
N ARG A 62 -1.44 11.26 1.00
CA ARG A 62 -2.27 12.44 1.30
C ARG A 62 -3.13 12.87 0.13
N VAL A 63 -2.66 12.71 -1.11
CA VAL A 63 -3.48 12.97 -2.30
C VAL A 63 -4.56 11.90 -2.42
N LEU A 64 -4.20 10.62 -2.30
CA LEU A 64 -5.15 9.50 -2.39
C LEU A 64 -6.21 9.57 -1.28
N SER A 65 -5.86 10.00 -0.07
CA SER A 65 -6.84 10.13 1.03
C SER A 65 -7.89 11.23 0.82
N LYS A 66 -7.64 12.16 -0.10
CA LYS A 66 -8.58 13.21 -0.50
C LYS A 66 -9.46 12.81 -1.68
N ASP A 67 -9.24 11.63 -2.27
CA ASP A 67 -10.07 11.13 -3.36
C ASP A 67 -11.52 10.96 -2.86
N LYS A 68 -12.45 11.56 -3.59
CA LYS A 68 -13.88 11.59 -3.22
C LYS A 68 -14.58 10.28 -3.52
N ASN A 69 -14.08 9.51 -4.48
CA ASN A 69 -14.71 8.27 -4.90
C ASN A 69 -14.54 7.18 -3.82
N ARG A 70 -13.50 7.27 -2.99
CA ARG A 70 -13.21 6.34 -1.87
C ARG A 70 -13.33 4.85 -2.25
N ASP A 71 -13.06 4.54 -3.50
CA ASP A 71 -13.19 3.20 -4.06
C ASP A 71 -11.99 2.32 -3.70
N PHE A 72 -12.17 1.00 -3.86
CA PHE A 72 -11.11 0.01 -3.68
C PHE A 72 -9.87 0.27 -4.56
N SER A 73 -10.05 0.91 -5.71
CA SER A 73 -8.94 1.34 -6.58
C SER A 73 -7.96 2.29 -5.86
N VAL A 74 -8.45 3.17 -4.98
CA VAL A 74 -7.63 4.10 -4.19
C VAL A 74 -6.78 3.33 -3.18
N LEU A 75 -7.36 2.33 -2.52
CA LEU A 75 -6.63 1.46 -1.58
C LEU A 75 -5.57 0.62 -2.30
N PHE A 76 -5.88 0.13 -3.51
CA PHE A 76 -4.92 -0.58 -4.35
C PHE A 76 -3.75 0.33 -4.76
N SER A 77 -4.02 1.56 -5.22
CA SER A 77 -2.99 2.55 -5.53
C SER A 77 -2.14 2.91 -4.32
N ALA A 78 -2.75 3.06 -3.15
CA ALA A 78 -2.04 3.32 -1.90
C ALA A 78 -1.10 2.17 -1.55
N ARG A 79 -1.56 0.92 -1.69
CA ARG A 79 -0.72 -0.26 -1.49
C ARG A 79 0.45 -0.30 -2.46
N GLN A 80 0.21 -0.09 -3.76
CA GLN A 80 1.28 -0.07 -4.75
C GLN A 80 2.34 0.99 -4.41
N ALA A 81 1.92 2.18 -3.99
CA ALA A 81 2.84 3.23 -3.56
C ALA A 81 3.73 2.77 -2.39
N ILE A 82 3.16 2.08 -1.39
CA ILE A 82 3.92 1.53 -0.26
C ILE A 82 4.90 0.44 -0.72
N VAL A 83 4.48 -0.48 -1.60
CA VAL A 83 5.35 -1.54 -2.14
C VAL A 83 6.54 -0.95 -2.91
N LEU A 84 6.28 0.05 -3.76
CA LEU A 84 7.32 0.75 -4.51
C LEU A 84 8.29 1.49 -3.59
N ALA A 85 7.79 2.21 -2.58
CA ALA A 85 8.62 2.87 -1.59
C ALA A 85 9.50 1.85 -0.83
N ASN A 86 8.93 0.71 -0.43
CA ASN A 86 9.70 -0.36 0.22
C ASN A 86 10.81 -0.91 -0.67
N ALA A 87 10.54 -1.11 -1.97
CA ALA A 87 11.55 -1.55 -2.93
C ALA A 87 12.68 -0.51 -3.09
N GLN A 88 12.33 0.77 -3.16
CA GLN A 88 13.30 1.87 -3.22
C GLN A 88 14.17 1.97 -1.97
N ILE A 89 13.57 1.89 -0.78
CA ILE A 89 14.29 1.88 0.50
C ILE A 89 15.28 0.72 0.57
N ARG A 90 14.89 -0.46 0.09
CA ARG A 90 15.76 -1.65 0.12
C ARG A 90 16.88 -1.60 -0.93
N SER A 91 16.66 -0.92 -2.05
CA SER A 91 17.66 -0.79 -3.11
C SER A 91 18.95 -0.11 -2.63
N LYS A 92 20.10 -0.55 -3.14
CA LYS A 92 21.39 0.04 -2.80
C LYS A 92 21.41 1.55 -3.13
N PRO A 93 22.07 2.37 -2.32
CA PRO A 93 22.34 3.76 -2.69
C PRO A 93 23.04 3.76 -4.04
N ARG A 94 22.58 4.60 -4.97
CA ARG A 94 23.37 4.91 -6.15
C ARG A 94 24.54 5.76 -5.66
N LEU A 95 25.59 5.11 -5.17
CA LEU A 95 26.88 5.75 -5.02
C LEU A 95 27.23 6.29 -6.40
N GLY A 96 27.19 7.60 -6.56
CA GLY A 96 27.66 8.24 -7.77
C GLY A 96 29.07 7.74 -8.03
N LYS A 97 29.34 7.28 -9.26
CA LYS A 97 30.70 6.95 -9.71
C LYS A 97 31.66 8.16 -9.66
N ASP A 98 31.18 9.31 -9.21
CA ASP A 98 31.86 10.60 -9.20
C ASP A 98 32.48 10.95 -7.84
N SER A 99 32.46 10.04 -6.84
CA SER A 99 33.22 10.22 -5.59
C SER A 99 34.72 9.92 -5.77
N ARG A 100 35.30 10.38 -6.89
CA ARG A 100 36.74 10.46 -7.14
C ARG A 100 37.11 11.94 -7.22
N LEU A 101 37.20 12.58 -6.06
CA LEU A 101 37.93 13.83 -5.87
C LEU A 101 38.80 13.67 -4.61
#